data_AF-A0A920R448-F1
#
_entry.id   AF-A0A920R448-F1
#
_cell.length_a   1.000
_cell.length_b   1.000
_cell.length_c   1.000
_cell.angle_alpha   90.00
_cell.angle_beta   90.00
_cell.angle_gamma   90.00
#
_symmetry.space_group_name_H-M   'P 1'
#
loop_
_entity.id
_entity.type
_entity.pdbx_description
1 polymer ?
#
loop_
_entity_poly.entity_id
_entity_poly.type
_entity_poly.pdbx_seq_one_letter_code
_entity_poly.pdbx_strand_id
1 'polypeptide(L)'
;MNIAATSQKLFTVACDVIERPDLLEDERFAVIKSRGKNNKALTAEFQKEFLRRPSAEWIEAFKKVGVPVGPINTIADILDDDPHTKVREMVVEVDHPIVGKMKTLGVPVKLSETPGSVDRAAPTLGAAYSRDT
;
A
#
# COMPACT_ATOMS: atom_id res chain seq x y z
N MET A 1 6.27 1.41 -7.54
CA MET A 1 6.25 0.29 -6.57
C MET A 1 7.07 0.65 -5.35
N ASN A 2 6.77 0.09 -4.19
CA ASN A 2 7.64 0.09 -3.02
C ASN A 2 8.26 -1.30 -2.84
N ILE A 3 9.45 -1.36 -2.23
CA ILE A 3 10.15 -2.61 -1.92
C ILE A 3 10.85 -2.46 -0.57
N ALA A 4 10.84 -3.51 0.25
CA ALA A 4 11.49 -3.53 1.55
C ALA A 4 12.48 -4.70 1.66
N ALA A 5 13.75 -4.42 1.34
CA ALA A 5 14.86 -5.37 1.43
C ALA A 5 15.87 -4.93 2.51
N THR A 6 15.41 -4.80 3.76
CA THR A 6 16.18 -4.15 4.84
C THR A 6 17.20 -5.06 5.53
N SER A 7 16.94 -6.37 5.56
CA SER A 7 17.87 -7.37 6.10
C SER A 7 18.90 -7.81 5.05
N GLN A 8 20.02 -8.39 5.49
CA GLN A 8 21.03 -8.90 4.55
C GLN A 8 20.45 -9.99 3.63
N LYS A 9 19.67 -10.92 4.20
CA LYS A 9 19.02 -12.00 3.44
C LYS A 9 18.13 -11.44 2.33
N LEU A 10 17.27 -10.47 2.65
CA LEU A 10 16.36 -9.88 1.67
C LEU A 10 17.11 -9.06 0.62
N PHE A 11 18.19 -8.37 1.02
CA PHE A 11 19.03 -7.62 0.10
C PHE A 11 19.72 -8.52 -0.93
N THR A 12 20.32 -9.63 -0.49
CA THR A 12 20.92 -10.65 -1.39
C THR A 12 19.91 -11.14 -2.41
N VAL A 13 18.74 -11.61 -1.95
CA VAL A 13 17.67 -12.08 -2.84
C VAL A 13 17.21 -10.97 -3.79
N ALA A 14 17.15 -9.72 -3.33
CA ALA A 14 16.76 -8.61 -4.17
C ALA A 14 17.79 -8.31 -5.27
N CYS A 15 19.08 -8.37 -4.96
CA CYS A 15 20.19 -8.25 -5.92
C CYS A 15 20.14 -9.35 -6.98
N ASP A 16 19.81 -10.58 -6.60
CA ASP A 16 19.65 -11.70 -7.53
C ASP A 16 18.48 -11.46 -8.50
N VAL A 17 17.33 -10.98 -8.00
CA VAL A 17 16.14 -10.69 -8.84
C VAL A 17 16.41 -9.61 -9.88
N ILE A 18 17.18 -8.58 -9.53
CA ILE A 18 17.53 -7.50 -10.47
C ILE A 18 18.77 -7.82 -11.30
N GLU A 19 19.32 -9.03 -11.20
CA GLU A 19 20.51 -9.49 -11.92
C GLU A 19 21.76 -8.62 -11.64
N ARG A 20 21.87 -8.11 -10.40
CA ARG A 20 22.99 -7.27 -9.94
C ARG A 20 23.64 -7.82 -8.66
N PRO A 21 24.20 -9.04 -8.69
CA PRO A 21 24.94 -9.60 -7.54
C PRO A 21 26.20 -8.79 -7.21
N ASP A 22 26.73 -8.01 -8.15
CA ASP A 22 27.86 -7.09 -7.94
C ASP A 22 27.61 -6.05 -6.84
N LEU A 23 26.34 -5.69 -6.60
CA LEU A 23 25.98 -4.76 -5.52
C LEU A 23 26.22 -5.33 -4.13
N LEU A 24 26.43 -6.65 -3.99
CA LEU A 24 26.79 -7.28 -2.72
C LEU A 24 28.26 -7.07 -2.34
N GLU A 25 29.12 -6.89 -3.35
CA GLU A 25 30.56 -6.68 -3.19
C GLU A 25 30.92 -5.18 -3.13
N ASP A 26 30.02 -4.30 -3.56
CA ASP A 26 30.22 -2.85 -3.45
C ASP A 26 30.26 -2.42 -1.98
N GLU A 27 31.39 -1.87 -1.53
CA GLU A 27 31.59 -1.42 -0.14
C GLU A 27 30.51 -0.44 0.35
N ARG A 28 29.89 0.31 -0.57
CA ARG A 28 28.80 1.22 -0.27
C ARG A 28 27.55 0.48 0.19
N PHE A 29 27.36 -0.77 -0.25
CA PHE A 29 26.14 -1.55 -0.10
C PHE A 29 26.30 -2.92 0.56
N ALA A 30 27.52 -3.43 0.73
CA ALA A 30 27.78 -4.78 1.25
C ALA A 30 27.13 -5.05 2.61
N VAL A 31 27.15 -4.06 3.52
CA VAL A 31 26.60 -4.17 4.88
C VAL A 31 25.45 -3.18 5.14
N ILE A 32 24.53 -3.56 6.03
CA ILE A 32 23.31 -2.79 6.37
C ILE A 32 23.64 -1.33 6.73
N LYS A 33 24.67 -1.11 7.55
CA LYS A 33 25.07 0.24 8.00
C LYS A 33 25.50 1.13 6.84
N SER A 34 26.26 0.58 5.89
CA SER A 34 26.70 1.30 4.69
C SER A 34 25.53 1.59 3.76
N ARG A 35 24.60 0.62 3.58
CA ARG A 35 23.37 0.84 2.79
C ARG A 35 22.52 1.99 3.33
N GLY A 36 22.38 2.10 4.66
CA GLY A 36 21.67 3.22 5.27
C GLY A 36 22.30 4.58 4.92
N LYS A 37 23.63 4.69 5.00
CA LYS A 37 24.37 5.91 4.65
C LYS A 37 24.30 6.23 3.15
N ASN A 38 24.33 5.20 2.31
CA ASN A 38 24.38 5.31 0.85
C ASN A 38 23.02 5.06 0.18
N ASN A 39 21.91 5.22 0.91
CA ASN A 39 20.59 4.82 0.44
C ASN A 39 20.19 5.50 -0.89
N LYS A 40 20.54 6.78 -1.07
CA LYS A 40 20.32 7.50 -2.33
C LYS A 40 21.07 6.86 -3.51
N ALA A 41 22.34 6.49 -3.31
CA ALA A 41 23.13 5.83 -4.34
C ALA A 41 22.60 4.43 -4.64
N LEU A 42 22.21 3.67 -3.60
CA LEU A 42 21.61 2.35 -3.77
C LEU A 42 20.29 2.41 -4.54
N THR A 43 19.45 3.41 -4.21
CA THR A 43 18.19 3.66 -4.91
C THR A 43 18.43 3.95 -6.38
N ALA A 44 19.46 4.75 -6.71
CA ALA A 44 19.81 5.04 -8.09
C ALA A 44 20.24 3.78 -8.86
N GLU A 45 20.99 2.85 -8.25
CA GLU A 45 21.33 1.57 -8.88
C GLU A 45 20.10 0.70 -9.15
N PHE A 46 19.21 0.57 -8.17
CA PHE A 46 17.95 -0.18 -8.33
C PHE A 46 17.04 0.46 -9.38
N GLN A 47 16.98 1.79 -9.46
CA GLN A 47 16.18 2.52 -10.46
C GLN A 47 16.62 2.22 -11.89
N LYS A 48 17.93 2.08 -12.15
CA LYS A 48 18.43 1.71 -13.48
C LYS A 48 17.81 0.41 -13.97
N GLU A 49 17.70 -0.59 -13.09
CA GLU A 49 17.08 -1.87 -13.44
C GLU A 49 15.55 -1.77 -13.49
N PHE A 50 14.93 -1.07 -12.53
CA PHE A 50 13.47 -0.95 -12.48
C PHE A 50 12.84 -0.22 -13.66
N LEU A 51 13.61 0.61 -14.39
CA LEU A 51 13.15 1.26 -15.61
C LEU A 51 13.12 0.33 -16.84
N ARG A 52 13.70 -0.87 -16.76
CA ARG A 52 13.82 -1.79 -17.91
C ARG A 52 12.56 -2.61 -18.17
N ARG A 53 11.65 -2.72 -17.20
CA ARG A 53 10.43 -3.53 -17.28
C ARG A 53 9.29 -2.85 -16.51
N PRO A 54 8.02 -3.09 -16.84
CA PRO A 54 6.87 -2.60 -16.09
C PRO A 54 6.93 -2.96 -14.60
N SER A 55 6.43 -2.06 -13.74
CA SER A 55 6.47 -2.28 -12.28
C SER A 55 5.70 -3.53 -11.82
N ALA A 56 4.63 -3.91 -12.53
CA ALA A 56 3.87 -5.14 -12.24
C ALA A 56 4.73 -6.40 -12.37
N GLU A 57 5.62 -6.46 -13.36
CA GLU A 57 6.52 -7.60 -13.55
C GLU A 57 7.53 -7.72 -12.40
N TRP A 58 8.09 -6.58 -11.96
CA TRP A 58 8.97 -6.56 -10.79
C TRP A 58 8.24 -6.98 -9.51
N ILE A 59 7.03 -6.46 -9.29
CA ILE A 59 6.20 -6.84 -8.14
C ILE A 59 6.01 -8.36 -8.10
N GLU A 60 5.65 -8.98 -9.23
CA GLU A 60 5.46 -10.43 -9.29
C GLU A 60 6.79 -11.20 -9.12
N ALA A 61 7.90 -10.70 -9.67
CA ALA A 61 9.21 -11.31 -9.49
C ALA A 61 9.66 -11.31 -8.01
N PHE A 62 9.54 -10.18 -7.31
CA PHE A 62 9.91 -10.07 -5.90
C PHE A 62 8.95 -10.84 -4.98
N LYS A 63 7.64 -10.83 -5.26
CA LYS A 63 6.65 -11.63 -4.50
C LYS A 63 6.99 -13.12 -4.53
N LYS A 64 7.37 -13.66 -5.70
CA LYS A 64 7.71 -15.09 -5.87
C LYS A 64 8.88 -15.54 -4.99
N VAL A 65 9.81 -14.63 -4.68
CA VAL A 65 10.97 -14.91 -3.82
C VAL A 65 10.78 -14.44 -2.37
N GLY A 66 9.57 -13.98 -2.01
CA GLY A 66 9.24 -13.56 -0.65
C GLY A 66 9.85 -12.24 -0.21
N VAL A 67 10.27 -11.38 -1.15
CA VAL A 67 10.70 -10.01 -0.83
C VAL A 67 9.45 -9.11 -0.73
N PRO A 68 9.23 -8.42 0.40
CA PRO A 68 8.07 -7.53 0.54
C PRO A 68 8.11 -6.40 -0.49
N VAL A 69 7.05 -6.32 -1.30
CA VAL A 69 6.91 -5.39 -2.42
C VAL A 69 5.44 -5.08 -2.65
N GLY A 70 5.13 -3.89 -3.16
CA GLY A 70 3.75 -3.49 -3.45
C GLY A 70 3.64 -2.40 -4.51
N PRO A 71 2.47 -2.27 -5.16
CA PRO A 71 2.19 -1.17 -6.06
C PRO A 71 2.11 0.16 -5.30
N ILE A 72 2.25 1.27 -6.04
CA ILE A 72 1.88 2.60 -5.52
C ILE A 72 0.51 2.88 -6.12
N ASN A 73 -0.53 2.71 -5.31
CA ASN A 73 -1.91 2.89 -5.73
C ASN A 73 -2.32 4.37 -5.66
N THR A 74 -3.15 4.81 -6.60
CA THR A 74 -3.88 6.08 -6.50
C THR A 74 -5.09 5.93 -5.57
N ILE A 75 -5.71 7.05 -5.21
CA ILE A 75 -6.95 7.03 -4.41
C ILE A 75 -8.06 6.28 -5.16
N ALA A 76 -8.19 6.49 -6.47
CA ALA A 76 -9.19 5.80 -7.30
C ALA A 76 -8.97 4.28 -7.27
N ASP A 77 -7.72 3.82 -7.45
CA ASP A 77 -7.40 2.39 -7.41
C ASP A 77 -7.85 1.75 -6.08
N ILE A 78 -7.67 2.45 -4.97
CA ILE A 78 -8.03 1.98 -3.63
C ILE A 78 -9.55 1.98 -3.40
N LEU A 79 -10.24 3.04 -3.83
CA LEU A 79 -11.66 3.22 -3.56
C LEU A 79 -12.57 2.40 -4.48
N ASP A 80 -12.12 2.15 -5.71
CA ASP A 80 -12.96 1.53 -6.74
C ASP A 80 -12.60 0.07 -6.99
N ASP A 81 -11.32 -0.30 -6.93
CA ASP A 81 -10.85 -1.56 -7.52
C ASP A 81 -10.03 -2.46 -6.60
N ASP A 82 -9.50 -1.96 -5.48
CA ASP A 82 -8.66 -2.74 -4.59
C ASP A 82 -9.43 -3.92 -3.94
N PRO A 83 -9.03 -5.18 -4.18
CA PRO A 83 -9.74 -6.34 -3.63
C PRO A 83 -9.73 -6.39 -2.10
N HIS A 84 -8.70 -5.83 -1.48
CA HIS A 84 -8.54 -5.86 -0.03
C HIS A 84 -9.48 -4.89 0.65
N THR A 85 -9.65 -3.68 0.11
CA THR A 85 -10.62 -2.70 0.62
C THR A 85 -12.05 -3.20 0.49
N LYS A 86 -12.38 -3.88 -0.62
CA LYS A 86 -13.70 -4.50 -0.86
C LYS A 86 -14.03 -5.56 0.18
N VAL A 87 -13.16 -6.57 0.36
CA VAL A 87 -13.39 -7.67 1.32
C VAL A 87 -13.42 -7.18 2.77
N ARG A 88 -12.75 -6.06 3.06
CA ARG A 88 -12.75 -5.43 4.39
C ARG A 88 -13.88 -4.43 4.62
N GLU A 89 -14.76 -4.22 3.64
CA GLU A 89 -15.85 -3.24 3.69
C GLU A 89 -15.31 -1.84 4.07
N MET A 90 -14.16 -1.47 3.51
CA MET A 90 -13.50 -0.19 3.78
C MET A 90 -14.10 0.97 2.98
N VAL A 91 -14.90 0.64 1.97
CA VAL A 91 -15.69 1.57 1.18
C VAL A 91 -17.11 1.04 1.16
N VAL A 92 -18.04 1.83 1.70
CA VAL A 92 -19.45 1.45 1.84
C VAL A 92 -20.34 2.48 1.17
N GLU A 93 -21.49 2.06 0.69
CA GLU A 93 -22.49 2.96 0.10
C GLU A 93 -23.53 3.37 1.13
N VAL A 94 -23.89 4.65 1.14
CA VAL A 94 -24.95 5.23 1.97
C VAL A 94 -25.88 6.08 1.11
N ASP A 95 -27.17 6.11 1.48
CA ASP A 95 -28.15 7.01 0.88
C ASP A 95 -28.11 8.37 1.58
N HIS A 96 -27.67 9.41 0.86
CA HIS A 96 -27.65 10.77 1.36
C HIS A 96 -28.91 11.53 0.88
N PRO A 97 -29.66 12.25 1.75
CA PRO A 97 -30.92 12.91 1.39
C PRO A 97 -30.86 13.89 0.20
N ILE A 98 -29.72 14.57 0.03
CA ILE A 98 -29.49 15.53 -1.07
C ILE A 98 -28.76 14.92 -2.27
N VAL A 99 -27.65 14.20 -2.03
CA VAL A 99 -26.73 13.73 -3.08
C VAL A 99 -27.17 12.36 -3.66
N GLY A 100 -28.09 11.66 -3.00
CA GLY A 100 -28.46 10.29 -3.35
C GLY A 100 -27.41 9.29 -2.87
N LYS A 101 -27.26 8.17 -3.60
CA LYS A 101 -26.26 7.15 -3.27
C LYS A 101 -24.85 7.71 -3.37
N MET A 102 -24.07 7.53 -2.32
CA MET A 102 -22.67 7.94 -2.29
C MET A 102 -21.81 6.91 -1.55
N LYS A 103 -20.53 6.84 -1.93
CA LYS A 103 -19.53 6.04 -1.22
C LYS A 103 -18.94 6.84 -0.05
N THR A 104 -18.70 6.17 1.06
CA THR A 104 -17.98 6.69 2.23
C THR A 104 -17.02 5.62 2.78
N LEU A 105 -16.15 6.03 3.71
CA LEU A 105 -15.23 5.12 4.37
C LEU A 105 -15.98 4.27 5.42
N GLY A 106 -15.70 2.97 5.42
CA GLY A 106 -16.19 2.03 6.42
C GLY A 106 -15.40 2.05 7.72
N VAL A 107 -15.84 1.24 8.70
CA VAL A 107 -15.16 1.13 10.00
C VAL A 107 -13.89 0.26 9.87
N PRO A 108 -12.68 0.79 10.16
CA PRO A 108 -11.43 0.04 10.02
C PRO A 108 -11.26 -1.06 11.08
N VAL A 109 -11.91 -0.91 12.24
CA VAL A 109 -11.84 -1.87 13.34
C VAL A 109 -13.01 -2.83 13.25
N LYS A 110 -12.72 -4.13 13.10
CA LYS A 110 -13.73 -5.20 13.03
C LYS A 110 -13.72 -5.97 14.34
N LEU A 111 -14.72 -5.73 15.19
CA LEU A 111 -14.91 -6.46 16.45
C LEU A 111 -15.84 -7.64 16.20
N SER A 112 -15.53 -8.80 16.77
CA SER A 112 -16.32 -10.03 16.56
C SER A 112 -17.69 -10.01 17.23
N GLU A 113 -17.80 -9.39 18.42
CA GLU A 113 -19.05 -9.35 19.20
C GLU A 113 -19.87 -8.09 18.93
N THR A 114 -19.20 -6.97 18.67
CA THR A 114 -19.84 -5.67 18.43
C THR A 114 -19.31 -5.01 17.15
N PRO A 115 -19.58 -5.59 15.97
CA PRO A 115 -19.11 -5.03 14.71
C PRO A 115 -19.57 -3.58 14.53
N GLY A 116 -18.64 -2.67 14.24
CA GLY A 116 -18.98 -1.30 13.88
C GLY A 116 -19.51 -1.21 12.45
N SER A 117 -20.48 -0.33 12.22
CA SER A 117 -21.11 -0.11 10.91
C SER A 117 -21.29 1.38 10.62
N VAL A 118 -21.47 1.72 9.35
CA VAL A 118 -21.82 3.06 8.87
C VAL A 118 -23.16 2.95 8.15
N ASP A 119 -24.24 3.21 8.88
CA ASP A 119 -25.59 2.87 8.41
C ASP A 119 -26.36 4.05 7.83
N ARG A 120 -25.81 5.26 7.94
CA ARG A 120 -26.45 6.48 7.42
C ARG A 120 -25.43 7.52 7.02
N ALA A 121 -25.81 8.33 6.04
CA ALA A 121 -25.08 9.53 5.67
C ALA A 121 -25.10 10.57 6.81
N ALA A 122 -24.18 11.55 6.73
CA ALA A 122 -24.20 12.70 7.63
C ALA A 122 -25.54 13.44 7.56
N PRO A 123 -26.07 13.96 8.68
CA PRO A 123 -27.28 14.76 8.65
C PRO A 123 -27.06 16.03 7.84
N THR A 124 -28.12 16.48 7.16
CA THR A 124 -28.11 17.79 6.52
C THR A 124 -28.09 18.90 7.57
N LEU A 125 -27.67 20.11 7.16
CA LEU A 125 -27.69 21.27 8.05
C LEU A 125 -29.11 21.49 8.60
N GLY A 126 -29.25 21.46 9.93
CA GLY A 126 -30.53 21.63 10.63
C GLY A 126 -31.33 20.34 10.85
N ALA A 127 -30.89 19.18 10.35
CA ALA A 127 -31.65 17.92 10.48
C ALA A 127 -31.47 17.19 11.82
N ALA A 128 -30.49 17.57 12.67
CA ALA A 128 -30.25 16.87 13.94
C ALA A 128 -29.59 17.75 15.02
N TYR A 129 -30.37 18.65 15.64
CA TYR A 129 -30.21 19.09 17.04
C TYR A 129 -31.55 19.53 17.69
N SER A 130 -32.70 19.26 17.08
CA SER A 130 -33.98 19.35 17.78
C SER A 130 -34.06 18.18 18.75
N ARG A 131 -33.72 18.44 20.02
CA ARG A 131 -34.07 17.55 21.13
C ARG A 131 -35.57 17.30 21.05
N ASP A 132 -35.96 16.03 20.99
CA ASP A 132 -37.27 15.64 21.48
C ASP A 132 -37.31 15.99 22.99
N THR A 133 -37.91 17.13 23.31
CA THR A 133 -38.39 17.52 24.64
C THR A 133 -39.84 17.94 24.51
#